data_AF-A0A9W5YHJ0-F1
#
_entry.id   AF-A0A9W5YHJ0-F1
#
_cell.length_a   1.000
_cell.length_b   1.000
_cell.length_c   1.000
_cell.angle_alpha   90.00
_cell.angle_beta   90.00
_cell.angle_gamma   90.00
#
_symmetry.space_group_name_H-M   'P 1'
#
loop_
_entity.id
_entity.type
_entity.pdbx_description
1 polymer ?
#
loop_
_entity_poly.entity_id
_entity_poly.type
_entity_poly.pdbx_seq_one_letter_code
_entity_poly.pdbx_strand_id
1 'polypeptide(L)' 'MTCCEVDIIINEDDLDSKTINEGKYAKFTVKGDMVKAVGDVWAEIWKMDLNRKYDTDFELYHNDSEDMNNQTIDIFISLN' A
#
# COMPACT_ATOMS: atom_id res chain seq x y z
N MET A 1 9.66 -2.95 3.76
CA MET A 1 9.04 -4.05 4.52
C MET A 1 7.91 -4.60 3.66
N THR A 2 7.76 -5.91 3.57
CA THR A 2 6.68 -6.58 2.83
C THR A 2 5.93 -7.50 3.79
N CYS A 3 4.61 -7.57 3.65
CA CYS A 3 3.74 -8.39 4.49
C CYS A 3 2.59 -8.95 3.66
N CYS A 4 1.90 -9.95 4.20
CA CYS A 4 0.67 -10.50 3.63
C CYS A 4 -0.46 -10.34 4.65
N GLU A 5 -1.68 -10.15 4.15
CA GLU A 5 -2.88 -10.25 4.99
C GLU A 5 -3.05 -11.70 5.47
N VAL A 6 -3.40 -11.86 6.74
CA VAL A 6 -3.65 -13.16 7.36
C VAL A 6 -4.86 -13.07 8.27
N ASP A 7 -5.67 -14.13 8.28
CA ASP A 7 -6.80 -14.25 9.21
C ASP A 7 -6.34 -14.60 10.62
N ILE A 8 -5.16 -15.21 10.75
CA ILE A 8 -4.62 -15.73 12.01
C ILE A 8 -3.16 -15.30 12.13
N ILE A 9 -2.82 -14.69 13.27
CA ILE A 9 -1.44 -14.34 13.59
C ILE A 9 -0.69 -15.61 14.02
N ILE A 10 0.35 -15.96 13.27
CA ILE A 10 1.28 -17.04 13.61
C ILE A 10 2.50 -16.40 14.26
N ASN A 11 2.80 -16.79 15.50
CA ASN A 11 4.00 -16.33 16.19
C ASN A 11 5.16 -17.28 15.83
N GLU A 12 5.90 -16.93 14.79
CA GLU A 12 7.18 -17.55 14.42
C GLU A 12 8.31 -16.57 14.74
N ASP A 13 9.46 -17.09 15.19
CA ASP A 13 10.56 -16.26 15.70
C ASP A 13 11.14 -15.28 14.65
N ASP A 14 10.94 -15.56 13.36
CA ASP A 14 11.46 -14.77 12.24
C ASP A 14 10.39 -13.86 11.57
N LEU A 15 9.17 -13.78 12.12
CA LEU A 15 8.07 -12.99 11.55
C LEU A 15 7.52 -11.98 12.57
N ASP A 16 7.35 -10.73 12.12
CA ASP A 16 6.63 -9.71 12.86
C ASP A 16 5.16 -9.67 12.42
N SER A 17 4.26 -9.51 13.40
CA SER A 17 2.84 -9.25 13.15
C SER A 17 2.47 -7.80 13.43
N LYS A 18 1.58 -7.24 12.61
CA LYS A 18 1.02 -5.89 12.73
C LYS A 18 -0.47 -5.92 12.41
N THR A 19 -1.24 -5.08 13.10
CA THR A 19 -2.66 -4.87 12.81
C THR A 19 -2.83 -3.50 12.16
N ILE A 20 -3.39 -3.47 10.96
CA ILE A 20 -3.84 -2.24 10.32
C ILE A 20 -5.26 -1.99 10.80
N ASN A 21 -5.47 -0.90 11.54
CA ASN A 21 -6.79 -0.58 12.08
C ASN A 21 -7.75 -0.13 10.98
N GLU A 22 -9.05 -0.36 11.20
CA GLU A 22 -10.10 0.22 10.36
C GLU A 22 -10.04 1.76 10.39
N GLY A 23 -10.45 2.39 9.29
CA GLY A 23 -10.40 3.83 9.17
C GLY A 23 -10.75 4.32 7.78
N LYS A 24 -10.65 5.63 7.59
CA LYS A 24 -10.80 6.24 6.27
C LYS A 24 -9.46 6.27 5.57
N TYR A 25 -9.49 5.90 4.30
CA TYR A 25 -8.31 5.91 3.44
C TYR A 25 -8.64 6.61 2.12
N ALA A 26 -7.73 7.47 1.65
CA ALA A 26 -7.69 7.81 0.23
C ALA A 26 -7.06 6.64 -0.50
N LYS A 27 -7.73 6.15 -1.55
CA LYS A 27 -7.24 5.08 -2.41
C LYS A 27 -6.82 5.64 -3.76
N PHE A 28 -5.60 5.35 -4.18
CA PHE A 28 -5.08 5.67 -5.51
C PHE A 28 -4.72 4.37 -6.23
N THR A 29 -5.33 4.12 -7.38
CA THR A 29 -5.02 2.95 -8.22
C THR A 29 -4.15 3.38 -9.38
N VAL A 30 -3.02 2.71 -9.56
CA VAL A 30 -2.11 2.92 -10.69
C VAL A 30 -1.85 1.62 -11.41
N LYS A 31 -1.64 1.72 -12.72
CA LYS A 31 -1.25 0.59 -13.56
C LYS A 31 -0.03 0.95 -14.40
N GLY A 32 1.00 0.13 -14.34
CA GLY A 32 2.23 0.34 -15.10
C GLY A 32 3.43 -0.39 -14.50
N ASP A 33 4.62 0.15 -14.80
CA ASP A 33 5.87 -0.33 -14.23
C ASP A 33 5.84 -0.21 -12.70
N MET A 34 6.00 -1.34 -12.02
CA MET A 34 5.84 -1.43 -10.57
C MET A 34 6.65 -0.39 -9.80
N VAL A 35 7.89 -0.12 -10.22
CA VAL A 35 8.78 0.79 -9.47
C VAL A 35 8.50 2.24 -9.84
N LYS A 36 8.44 2.52 -11.14
CA LYS A 36 8.26 3.88 -11.64
C LYS A 36 6.87 4.42 -11.33
N ALA A 37 5.83 3.62 -11.56
CA ALA A 37 4.45 4.04 -11.36
C ALA A 37 4.17 4.37 -9.89
N VAL A 38 4.68 3.56 -8.95
CA VAL A 38 4.54 3.81 -7.51
C VAL A 38 5.31 5.08 -7.11
N GLY A 39 6.55 5.25 -7.58
CA GLY A 39 7.35 6.44 -7.31
C GLY A 39 6.68 7.73 -7.79
N ASP A 40 6.14 7.72 -9.01
CA ASP A 40 5.44 8.86 -9.60
C ASP A 40 4.18 9.22 -8.80
N VAL A 41 3.38 8.22 -8.40
CA VAL A 41 2.16 8.47 -7.61
C VAL A 41 2.50 9.02 -6.21
N TRP A 42 3.50 8.47 -5.53
CA TRP A 42 3.94 9.03 -4.24
C TRP A 42 4.39 10.47 -4.38
N ALA A 43 5.17 10.80 -5.42
CA ALA A 43 5.61 12.17 -5.67
C ALA A 43 4.44 13.15 -5.83
N GLU A 44 3.34 12.70 -6.43
CA GLU A 44 2.10 13.50 -6.53
C GLU A 44 1.34 13.55 -5.20
N ILE A 45 1.16 12.43 -4.48
CA ILE A 45 0.52 12.38 -3.16
C ILE A 45 1.20 13.33 -2.17
N TRP A 46 2.53 13.40 -2.17
CA TRP A 46 3.30 14.29 -1.29
C TRP A 46 3.05 15.79 -1.56
N LYS A 47 2.59 16.15 -2.75
CA LYS A 47 2.22 17.53 -3.10
C LYS A 47 0.75 17.85 -2.82
N MET A 48 -0.08 16.82 -2.56
CA MET A 48 -1.50 17.00 -2.30
C MET A 48 -1.76 17.50 -0.88
N ASP A 49 -2.76 18.37 -0.75
CA ASP A 49 -3.30 18.79 0.55
C ASP A 49 -4.35 17.78 1.02
N LEU A 50 -3.87 16.68 1.61
CA LEU A 50 -4.71 15.63 2.19
C LEU A 50 -4.78 15.80 3.71
N ASN A 51 -5.98 15.64 4.28
CA ASN A 51 -6.19 15.60 5.73
C ASN A 51 -5.69 14.26 6.34
N ARG A 52 -4.38 14.04 6.29
CA ARG A 52 -3.73 12.79 6.65
C ARG A 52 -3.78 12.55 8.16
N LYS A 53 -4.09 11.31 8.53
CA LYS A 53 -4.03 10.83 9.92
C LYS A 53 -2.63 10.38 10.32
N TYR A 54 -1.80 9.99 9.35
CA TYR A 54 -0.46 9.43 9.57
C TYR A 54 -0.45 8.17 10.46
N ASP A 55 -1.53 7.37 10.41
CA ASP A 55 -1.66 6.13 11.16
C ASP A 55 -0.94 4.97 10.47
N THR A 56 -1.42 4.58 9.29
CA THR A 56 -0.77 3.57 8.44
C THR A 56 -1.05 3.88 6.98
N ASP A 57 0.00 4.09 6.20
CA ASP A 57 -0.10 4.15 4.74
C ASP A 57 0.50 2.86 4.19
N PHE A 58 -0.12 2.27 3.16
CA PHE A 58 0.34 1.00 2.61
C PHE A 58 0.00 0.85 1.13
N GLU A 59 0.68 -0.09 0.50
CA GLU A 59 0.55 -0.42 -0.92
C GLU A 59 0.05 -1.86 -1.05
N LEU A 60 -0.99 -2.07 -1.85
CA LEU A 60 -1.51 -3.39 -2.19
C LEU A 60 -1.16 -3.70 -3.65
N TYR A 61 -0.27 -4.67 -3.82
CA TYR A 61 0.13 -5.18 -5.12
C TYR A 61 -0.79 -6.34 -5.50
N HIS A 62 -1.58 -6.18 -6.56
CA HIS A 62 -2.56 -7.19 -6.95
C HIS A 62 -1.92 -8.44 -7.57
N ASN A 63 -0.71 -8.30 -8.13
CA ASN A 63 0.02 -9.38 -8.81
C ASN A 63 -0.82 -10.12 -9.87
N ASP A 64 -1.71 -9.38 -10.56
CA ASP A 64 -2.63 -9.92 -11.58
C ASP A 64 -1.92 -10.46 -12.83
N SER A 65 -0.61 -10.25 -12.96
CA SER A 65 0.20 -10.55 -14.13
C SER A 65 1.64 -10.85 -13.72
N GLU A 66 2.37 -11.63 -14.52
CA GLU A 66 3.83 -11.78 -14.38
C GLU A 66 4.61 -10.62 -15.03
N ASP A 67 3.93 -9.77 -15.82
CA ASP A 67 4.55 -8.61 -16.47
C ASP A 67 4.70 -7.44 -15.49
N MET A 68 5.92 -7.25 -14.98
CA MET A 68 6.27 -6.18 -14.04
C MET A 68 6.03 -4.76 -14.61
N ASN A 69 5.90 -4.60 -15.93
CA ASN A 69 5.62 -3.31 -16.57
C ASN A 69 4.12 -2.97 -16.60
N ASN A 70 3.26 -3.91 -16.18
CA ASN A 70 1.83 -3.79 -16.31
C ASN A 70 1.10 -4.30 -15.04
N GLN A 71 1.65 -3.93 -13.88
CA GLN A 71 1.09 -4.28 -12.58
C GLN A 71 0.02 -3.29 -12.16
N THR A 72 -1.03 -3.79 -11.51
CA THR A 72 -2.02 -2.96 -10.80
C THR A 72 -1.58 -2.82 -9.35
N ILE A 73 -1.39 -1.58 -8.89
CA ILE A 73 -1.05 -1.27 -7.50
C ILE A 73 -2.08 -0.28 -6.94
N ASP A 74 -2.59 -0.58 -5.75
CA ASP A 74 -3.38 0.35 -4.96
C ASP A 74 -2.54 0.95 -3.84
N ILE A 75 -2.59 2.26 -3.67
CA ILE A 75 -1.94 2.98 -2.57
C ILE A 75 -3.03 3.54 -1.65
N PHE A 76 -2.94 3.22 -0.37
CA PHE A 76 -3.87 3.65 0.67
C PHE A 76 -3.18 4.65 1.60
N ILE A 77 -3.74 5.85 1.71
CA ILE A 77 -3.27 6.92 2.60
C ILE A 77 -4.30 7.15 3.69
N SER A 78 -3.89 7.00 4.95
CA SER A 78 -4.77 7.15 6.11
C SER A 78 -5.22 8.61 6.29
N LEU A 79 -6.53 8.80 6.50
CA LEU A 79 -7.18 10.11 6.65
C LEU A 79 -7.91 10.25 7.99
N ASN A 80 -8.10 11.49 8.43
CA ASN A 80 -8.91 11.85 9.61
C ASN A 80 -10.42 11.79 9.36
#